data_AF-A0A402C016-F1
#
_entry.id   AF-A0A402C016-F1
#
_cell.length_a   1.000
_cell.length_b   1.000
_cell.length_c   1.000
_cell.angle_alpha   90.00
_cell.angle_beta   90.00
_cell.angle_gamma   90.00
#
_symmetry.space_group_name_H-M   'P 1'
#
loop_
_entity.id
_entity.type
_entity.pdbx_description
1 polymer ?
#
loop_
_entity_poly.entity_id
_entity_poly.type
_entity_poly.pdbx_seq_one_letter_code
_entity_poly.pdbx_strand_id
1 'polypeptide(L)' 'MGDYFFFAPESETDHARYLREDIARGICGGCAARHHCRRYSLETAQQYGVWGGLTEWERKEILERCSAS' A
#
# COMPACT_ATOMS: atom_id res chain seq x y z
N MET A 1 -16.90 -3.96 6.28
CA MET A 1 -16.71 -3.21 5.02
C MET A 1 -15.56 -2.23 5.26
N GLY A 2 -14.35 -2.58 4.85
CA GLY A 2 -13.12 -1.87 5.22
C GLY A 2 -11.91 -2.29 4.39
N ASP A 3 -11.99 -3.50 3.81
CA ASP A 3 -11.10 -4.03 2.78
C ASP A 3 -11.02 -3.17 1.50
N TYR A 4 -12.13 -2.52 1.12
CA TYR A 4 -12.23 -1.76 -0.13
C TYR A 4 -11.34 -0.51 -0.21
N PHE A 5 -10.83 0.00 0.92
CA PHE A 5 -9.88 1.12 0.90
C PHE A 5 -8.46 0.67 0.59
N PHE A 6 -8.10 -0.54 1.02
CA PHE A 6 -6.72 -1.02 0.92
C PHE A 6 -6.49 -1.82 -0.37
N PHE A 7 -7.51 -2.50 -0.90
CA PHE A 7 -7.41 -3.31 -2.10
C PHE A 7 -8.28 -2.77 -3.23
N ALA A 8 -7.76 -2.80 -4.45
CA ALA A 8 -8.46 -2.31 -5.63
C ALA A 8 -9.62 -3.25 -6.00
N PRO A 9 -10.78 -2.73 -6.41
CA PRO A 9 -11.79 -3.52 -7.09
C PRO A 9 -11.31 -3.91 -8.50
N GLU A 10 -11.91 -4.95 -9.06
CA GLU A 10 -11.56 -5.53 -10.37
C GLU A 10 -11.64 -4.54 -11.55
N SER A 11 -12.43 -3.47 -11.44
CA SER A 11 -12.64 -2.47 -12.51
C SER A 11 -12.54 -1.04 -11.97
N GLU A 12 -11.36 -0.67 -11.48
CA GLU A 12 -11.07 0.69 -11.00
C GLU A 12 -10.49 1.58 -12.13
N THR A 13 -10.89 2.85 -12.16
CA THR A 13 -10.26 3.86 -13.02
C THR A 13 -9.02 4.45 -12.34
N ASP A 14 -8.10 5.02 -13.11
CA ASP A 14 -6.87 5.61 -12.55
C ASP A 14 -7.16 6.71 -11.51
N HIS A 15 -8.18 7.54 -11.76
CA HIS A 15 -8.61 8.57 -10.81
C HIS A 15 -9.19 7.97 -9.52
N ALA A 16 -10.01 6.92 -9.64
CA ALA A 16 -10.55 6.22 -8.47
C ALA A 16 -9.43 5.57 -7.64
N ARG A 17 -8.44 4.97 -8.31
CA ARG A 17 -7.24 4.41 -7.67
C ARG A 17 -6.52 5.45 -6.83
N TYR A 18 -6.23 6.62 -7.41
CA TYR A 18 -5.54 7.70 -6.71
C TYR A 18 -6.30 8.12 -5.44
N LEU A 19 -7.62 8.33 -5.53
CA LEU A 19 -8.45 8.73 -4.39
C LEU A 19 -8.47 7.66 -3.30
N ARG A 20 -8.63 6.39 -3.68
CA ARG A 20 -8.63 5.27 -2.74
C ARG A 20 -7.28 5.16 -2.02
N GLU A 21 -6.19 5.23 -2.76
CA GLU A 21 -4.84 5.18 -2.18
C GLU A 21 -4.59 6.35 -1.24
N ASP A 22 -5.08 7.56 -1.57
CA ASP A 22 -4.97 8.73 -0.70
C ASP A 22 -5.72 8.55 0.62
N ILE A 23 -6.96 8.05 0.56
CA ILE A 23 -7.75 7.73 1.74
C ILE A 23 -7.03 6.67 2.59
N ALA A 24 -6.53 5.60 1.96
CA ALA A 24 -5.83 4.53 2.66
C ALA A 24 -4.54 5.03 3.33
N ARG A 25 -3.78 5.91 2.67
CA ARG A 25 -2.61 6.58 3.26
C ARG A 25 -3.01 7.43 4.46
N GLY A 26 -4.11 8.18 4.37
CA GLY A 26 -4.66 8.96 5.48
C GLY A 26 -4.97 8.09 6.71
N ILE A 27 -5.63 6.94 6.50
CA ILE A 27 -5.91 5.97 7.57
C ILE A 27 -4.62 5.42 8.18
N CYS A 28 -3.61 5.11 7.35
CA CYS A 28 -2.32 4.63 7.83
C CYS A 28 -1.58 5.65 8.71
N GLY A 29 -1.82 6.95 8.53
CA GLY A 29 -1.13 8.02 9.25
C GLY A 29 -1.33 7.98 10.77
N GLY A 30 -2.51 7.55 11.23
CA GLY A 30 -2.83 7.41 12.66
C GLY A 30 -2.69 5.99 13.21
N CYS A 31 -2.27 5.02 12.39
CA CYS A 31 -2.25 3.62 12.77
C CYS A 31 -0.99 3.25 13.57
N ALA A 32 -1.16 2.77 14.81
CA ALA A 32 -0.05 2.32 15.66
C ALA A 32 0.75 1.16 15.04
N ALA A 33 0.11 0.31 14.23
CA ALA A 33 0.75 -0.82 13.57
C ALA A 33 1.42 -0.46 12.24
N ARG A 34 1.47 0.82 11.83
CA ARG A 34 1.98 1.25 10.51
C ARG A 34 3.35 0.67 10.19
N HIS A 35 4.29 0.74 11.12
CA HIS A 35 5.66 0.23 10.92
C HIS A 35 5.70 -1.29 10.77
N HIS A 36 4.94 -2.01 11.59
CA HIS A 36 4.85 -3.47 11.53
C HIS A 36 4.21 -3.92 10.22
N CYS A 37 3.09 -3.30 9.84
CA CYS A 37 2.37 -3.56 8.59
C CYS A 37 3.25 -3.30 7.36
N ARG A 38 4.00 -2.18 7.37
CA ARG A 38 4.97 -1.85 6.31
C ARG A 38 6.04 -2.92 6.17
N ARG A 39 6.69 -3.28 7.29
CA ARG A 39 7.76 -4.27 7.32
C ARG A 39 7.28 -5.62 6.78
N TYR A 40 6.15 -6.09 7.29
CA TYR A 40 5.50 -7.30 6.80
C TYR A 40 5.26 -7.26 5.28
N SER A 41 4.71 -6.15 4.78
CA SER A 41 4.38 -6.05 3.36
C SER A 41 5.60 -6.08 2.43
N LEU A 42 6.75 -5.60 2.91
CA LEU A 42 8.02 -5.67 2.18
C LEU A 42 8.64 -7.06 2.29
N GLU A 43 8.64 -7.66 3.49
CA GLU A 43 9.18 -9.02 3.74
C GLU A 43 8.46 -10.09 2.92
N THR A 44 7.14 -9.98 2.77
CA THR A 44 6.35 -10.95 1.99
C THR A 44 6.10 -10.51 0.55
N ALA A 45 6.71 -9.41 0.10
CA ALA A 45 6.50 -8.83 -1.23
C ALA A 45 5.01 -8.75 -1.65
N GLN A 46 4.17 -8.21 -0.77
CA GLN A 46 2.72 -8.12 -1.04
C GLN A 46 2.46 -7.43 -2.37
N GLN A 47 1.76 -8.13 -3.25
CA GLN A 47 1.64 -7.74 -4.66
C GLN A 47 0.61 -6.65 -4.89
N TYR A 48 -0.39 -6.52 -4.00
CA TYR A 48 -1.52 -5.63 -4.21
C TYR A 48 -1.81 -4.70 -3.03
N GLY A 49 -2.40 -3.54 -3.33
CA GLY A 49 -3.04 -2.66 -2.35
C GLY A 49 -2.09 -1.75 -1.54
N VAL A 50 -2.66 -1.01 -0.58
CA VAL A 50 -1.94 -0.07 0.30
C VAL A 50 -1.64 -0.70 1.66
N TRP A 51 -0.37 -0.66 2.08
CA TRP A 51 0.08 -1.29 3.32
C TRP A 51 1.04 -0.38 4.07
N GLY A 52 0.78 -0.13 5.36
CA GLY A 52 1.65 0.73 6.18
C GLY A 52 1.88 2.13 5.59
N GLY A 53 0.90 2.62 4.82
CA GLY A 53 0.95 3.89 4.10
C GLY A 53 1.91 3.88 2.90
N LEU A 54 2.14 2.72 2.28
CA LEU A 54 2.82 2.57 0.99
C LEU A 54 1.86 1.99 -0.03
N THR A 55 1.84 2.57 -1.22
CA THR A 55 1.18 2.00 -2.40
C THR A 55 1.98 0.82 -2.96
N GLU A 56 1.35 0.14 -3.90
CA GLU A 56 1.97 -0.96 -4.63
C GLU A 56 3.25 -0.53 -5.36
N TRP A 57 3.21 0.64 -6.00
CA TRP A 57 4.34 1.23 -6.71
C TRP A 57 5.48 1.62 -5.77
N GLU A 58 5.18 2.35 -4.69
CA GLU A 58 6.21 2.75 -3.72
C GLU A 58 6.92 1.55 -3.10
N ARG A 59 6.22 0.43 -2.88
CA ARG A 59 6.85 -0.81 -2.40
C ARG A 59 7.77 -1.45 -3.43
N LYS A 60 7.37 -1.48 -4.71
CA LYS A 60 8.24 -1.99 -5.78
C LYS A 60 9.52 -1.18 -5.84
N GLU A 61 9.45 0.14 -5.80
CA GLU A 61 10.63 1.00 -5.81
C GLU A 61 11.56 0.72 -4.62
N ILE A 62 11.01 0.49 -3.42
CA ILE A 62 11.80 0.12 -2.24
C ILE A 62 12.50 -1.24 -2.42
N LEU A 63 11.77 -2.24 -2.92
CA LEU A 63 12.31 -3.59 -3.13
C LEU A 63 13.38 -3.60 -4.24
N GLU A 64 13.16 -2.87 -5.33
CA GLU A 64 14.11 -2.71 -6.42
C GLU A 64 15.40 -2.04 -5.93
N ARG A 65 15.28 -0.97 -5.13
CA ARG A 65 16.43 -0.29 -4.51
C ARG A 65 17.19 -1.18 -3.53
N CYS A 66 16.51 -2.07 -2.79
CA CYS A 66 17.16 -3.04 -1.92
C CYS A 66 17.84 -4.18 -2.69
N SER A 67 17.34 -4.57 -3.86
CA SER A 67 17.95 -5.61 -4.71
C SER A 67 19.20 -5.12 -5.47
N ALA A 68 19.32 -3.81 -5.65
CA ALA A 68 20.44 -3.16 -6.34
C ALA A 68 21.61 -2.81 -5.40
N SER A 69 21.66 -3.38 -4.19
CA SER A 69 22.71 -3.16 -3.18
C SER A 69 23.31 -4.47 -2.68
#